data_AF-B5CXH9-F1
#
_entry.id   AF-B5CXH9-F1
#
_cell.length_a   1.000
_cell.length_b   1.000
_cell.length_c   1.000
_cell.angle_alpha   90.00
_cell.angle_beta   90.00
_cell.angle_gamma   90.00
#
_symmetry.space_group_name_H-M   'P 1'
#
loop_
_entity.id
_entity.type
_entity.pdbx_description
1 polymer ?
#
loop_
_entity_poly.entity_id
_entity_poly.type
_entity_poly.pdbx_seq_one_letter_code
_entity_poly.pdbx_strand_id
1 'polypeptide(L)'
;MLGFSGILMYYIERYAQPQAFENIGDGFWWAIVAFTTVGYGDIYPITPLGRLLSSIISLIGIAMIAIPTGIISSAFMSMLIEKKQKEKNNSSM
;
A
#
# COMPACT_ATOMS: atom_id res chain seq x y z
N MET A 1 8.47 -3.71 3.08
CA MET A 1 7.22 -4.48 2.90
C MET A 1 7.13 -5.06 1.50
N LEU A 2 6.98 -4.23 0.45
CA LEU A 2 6.83 -4.68 -0.95
C LEU A 2 7.81 -5.77 -1.38
N GLY A 3 9.11 -5.55 -1.19
CA GLY A 3 10.11 -6.54 -1.61
C GLY A 3 10.09 -7.84 -0.83
N PHE A 4 9.81 -7.78 0.48
CA PHE A 4 9.63 -8.98 1.29
C PHE A 4 8.39 -9.75 0.83
N SER A 5 7.26 -9.06 0.63
CA SER A 5 6.01 -9.64 0.13
C SER A 5 6.16 -10.27 -1.24
N GLY A 6 6.87 -9.61 -2.17
CA GLY A 6 7.08 -10.10 -3.53
C GLY A 6 7.95 -11.34 -3.59
N ILE A 7 9.07 -11.36 -2.85
CA ILE A 7 9.93 -12.54 -2.72
C ILE A 7 9.17 -13.69 -2.06
N LEU A 8 8.46 -13.42 -0.97
CA LEU A 8 7.66 -14.42 -0.25
C LEU A 8 6.59 -15.04 -1.16
N MET A 9 5.86 -14.21 -1.90
CA MET A 9 4.79 -14.69 -2.78
C MET A 9 5.32 -15.49 -3.96
N TYR A 10 6.46 -15.08 -4.54
CA TYR A 10 7.15 -15.87 -5.55
C TYR A 10 7.46 -17.29 -5.07
N TYR A 11 8.01 -17.47 -3.87
CA TYR A 11 8.34 -18.81 -3.36
C TYR A 11 7.10 -19.66 -3.05
N ILE A 12 5.99 -19.04 -2.65
CA ILE A 12 4.75 -19.75 -2.31
C ILE A 12 3.99 -20.18 -3.57
N GLU A 13 3.90 -19.30 -4.56
CA GLU A 13 3.02 -19.51 -5.72
C GLU A 13 3.76 -20.08 -6.93
N ARG A 14 5.10 -19.98 -7.04
CA ARG A 14 5.85 -20.48 -8.21
C ARG A 14 5.58 -21.95 -8.52
N TYR A 15 5.39 -22.78 -7.51
CA TYR A 15 5.09 -24.21 -7.74
C TYR A 15 3.69 -24.43 -8.32
N ALA A 16 2.71 -23.61 -7.93
CA ALA A 16 1.34 -23.71 -8.41
C ALA A 16 1.13 -22.96 -9.74
N GLN A 17 1.87 -21.87 -9.97
CA GLN A 17 1.76 -20.99 -11.13
C GLN A 17 3.14 -20.56 -11.65
N PRO A 18 3.95 -21.48 -12.21
CA PRO A 18 5.29 -21.18 -12.68
C PRO A 18 5.34 -20.17 -13.83
N GLN A 19 4.26 -20.04 -14.60
CA GLN A 19 4.15 -19.06 -15.68
C GLN A 19 3.77 -17.65 -15.19
N ALA A 20 3.04 -17.54 -14.07
CA ALA A 20 2.64 -16.25 -13.51
C ALA A 20 3.70 -15.71 -12.53
N PHE A 21 4.42 -16.59 -11.84
CA PHE A 21 5.54 -16.24 -10.96
C PHE A 21 6.84 -16.83 -11.54
N GLU A 22 7.23 -16.37 -12.73
CA GLU A 22 8.38 -16.90 -13.51
C GLU A 22 9.72 -16.44 -12.94
N ASN A 23 9.78 -15.23 -12.40
CA ASN A 23 10.96 -14.70 -11.74
C ASN A 23 10.56 -13.87 -10.51
N ILE A 24 11.55 -13.50 -9.71
CA ILE A 24 11.31 -12.71 -8.49
C ILE A 24 10.67 -11.35 -8.84
N GLY A 25 10.99 -10.78 -10.00
CA GLY A 25 10.42 -9.53 -10.50
C GLY A 25 8.91 -9.57 -10.65
N ASP A 26 8.34 -10.70 -11.08
CA ASP A 26 6.88 -10.88 -11.18
C ASP A 26 6.21 -10.84 -9.79
N GLY A 27 6.88 -11.40 -8.78
CA GLY A 27 6.47 -11.28 -7.38
C GLY A 27 6.50 -9.82 -6.90
N PHE A 28 7.52 -9.05 -7.28
CA PHE A 28 7.57 -7.61 -7.00
C PHE A 28 6.45 -6.84 -7.71
N TRP A 29 6.17 -7.16 -8.98
CA TRP A 29 5.07 -6.55 -9.74
C TRP A 29 3.74 -6.78 -9.04
N TRP A 30 3.44 -8.04 -8.70
CA TRP A 30 2.26 -8.39 -7.92
C TRP A 30 2.19 -7.60 -6.61
N ALA A 31 3.29 -7.53 -5.85
CA ALA A 31 3.32 -6.83 -4.58
C ALA A 31 3.03 -5.33 -4.72
N ILE A 32 3.55 -4.68 -5.77
CA ILE A 32 3.29 -3.26 -6.06
C ILE A 32 1.80 -3.06 -6.39
N VAL A 33 1.26 -3.83 -7.32
CA VAL A 33 -0.13 -3.73 -7.79
C VAL A 33 -1.13 -4.03 -6.67
N ALA A 34 -0.82 -4.99 -5.80
CA ALA A 34 -1.63 -5.33 -4.62
C ALA A 34 -1.58 -4.22 -3.56
N PHE A 35 -0.39 -3.67 -3.28
CA PHE A 35 -0.21 -2.61 -2.28
C PHE A 35 -0.85 -1.29 -2.68
N THR A 36 -0.78 -0.93 -3.97
CA THR A 36 -1.46 0.25 -4.51
C THR A 36 -2.95 0.04 -4.69
N THR A 37 -3.48 -1.14 -4.34
CA THR A 37 -4.90 -1.53 -4.49
C THR A 37 -5.41 -1.48 -5.93
N VAL A 38 -4.52 -1.50 -6.92
CA VAL A 38 -4.88 -1.48 -8.35
C VAL A 38 -5.46 -2.82 -8.78
N GLY A 39 -4.77 -3.92 -8.44
CA GLY A 39 -5.29 -5.28 -8.63
C GLY A 39 -5.67 -5.65 -10.07
N TYR A 40 -4.76 -5.50 -11.04
CA TYR A 40 -5.01 -5.83 -12.46
C TYR A 40 -5.52 -7.27 -12.68
N GLY A 41 -5.16 -8.20 -11.80
CA GLY A 41 -5.60 -9.61 -11.88
C GLY A 41 -4.85 -10.44 -12.91
N ASP A 42 -3.78 -9.90 -13.48
CA ASP A 42 -2.81 -10.58 -14.35
C ASP A 42 -1.97 -11.59 -13.56
N ILE A 43 -1.55 -11.21 -12.36
CA ILE A 43 -0.83 -12.08 -11.41
C ILE A 43 -1.54 -12.00 -10.07
N TYR A 44 -1.87 -13.15 -9.48
CA TYR A 44 -2.51 -13.24 -8.17
C TYR A 44 -2.33 -14.64 -7.57
N PRO A 45 -2.24 -14.76 -6.24
CA PRO A 45 -2.05 -16.06 -5.58
C PRO A 45 -3.30 -16.95 -5.70
N ILE A 46 -3.08 -18.22 -6.05
CA ILE A 46 -4.15 -19.22 -6.12
C ILE A 46 -4.08 -20.23 -4.99
N THR A 47 -2.94 -20.39 -4.33
CA THR A 47 -2.83 -21.34 -3.22
C THR A 47 -3.59 -20.85 -2.00
N PRO A 48 -4.13 -21.76 -1.15
CA PRO A 48 -4.80 -21.35 0.10
C PRO A 48 -3.88 -20.51 1.01
N LEU A 49 -2.60 -20.88 1.07
CA LEU A 49 -1.60 -20.16 1.87
C LEU A 49 -1.29 -18.78 1.29
N GLY A 50 -1.08 -18.68 -0.03
CA GLY A 50 -0.82 -17.41 -0.70
C GLY A 50 -2.00 -16.45 -0.59
N ARG A 51 -3.24 -16.96 -0.69
CA ARG A 51 -4.45 -16.15 -0.46
C ARG A 51 -4.52 -15.60 0.96
N LEU A 52 -4.29 -16.44 1.98
CA LEU A 52 -4.29 -16.02 3.39
C LEU A 52 -3.24 -14.94 3.64
N LEU A 53 -2.01 -15.16 3.18
CA LEU A 53 -0.91 -14.20 3.36
C LEU A 53 -1.15 -12.92 2.56
N SER A 54 -1.67 -13.03 1.35
CA SER A 54 -2.07 -11.87 0.54
C SER A 54 -3.08 -11.00 1.28
N SER A 55 -4.11 -11.59 1.91
CA SER A 55 -5.08 -10.81 2.67
C SER A 55 -4.44 -10.04 3.83
N ILE A 56 -3.54 -10.70 4.58
CA ILE A 56 -2.82 -10.05 5.68
C ILE A 56 -1.90 -8.92 5.16
N ILE A 57 -1.16 -9.18 4.08
CA ILE A 57 -0.28 -8.20 3.43
C ILE A 57 -1.09 -7.00 2.95
N SER A 58 -2.24 -7.20 2.30
CA SER A 58 -3.10 -6.09 1.85
C SER A 58 -3.60 -5.23 3.01
N LEU A 59 -4.03 -5.83 4.13
CA LEU A 59 -4.48 -5.09 5.32
C LEU A 59 -3.36 -4.24 5.92
N ILE A 60 -2.16 -4.80 6.06
CA ILE A 60 -0.98 -4.07 6.54
C ILE A 60 -0.62 -2.94 5.57
N GLY A 61 -0.76 -3.17 4.25
CA GLY A 61 -0.42 -2.20 3.22
C GLY A 61 -1.27 -0.94 3.31
N ILE A 62 -2.58 -1.12 3.49
CA ILE A 62 -3.52 0.00 3.67
C ILE A 62 -3.21 0.77 4.96
N ALA A 63 -2.94 0.06 6.07
CA ALA A 63 -2.56 0.69 7.34
C ALA A 63 -1.27 1.53 7.19
N MET A 64 -0.30 1.05 6.42
CA MET A 64 0.92 1.78 6.13
C MET A 64 0.69 3.06 5.32
N ILE A 65 -0.23 3.06 4.35
CA ILE A 65 -0.57 4.27 3.55
C ILE A 65 -1.33 5.30 4.39
N ALA A 66 -2.08 4.86 5.40
CA ALA A 66 -2.83 5.75 6.28
C ALA A 66 -1.92 6.66 7.12
N ILE A 67 -0.74 6.19 7.53
CA ILE A 67 0.21 6.94 8.37
C ILE A 67 0.73 8.22 7.68
N PRO A 68 1.41 8.16 6.51
CA PRO A 68 1.91 9.36 5.84
C PRO A 68 0.76 10.27 5.41
N THR A 69 -0.37 9.71 4.97
CA THR A 69 -1.59 10.48 4.65
C THR A 69 -2.06 11.29 5.86
N GLY A 70 -2.10 10.67 7.05
CA GLY A 70 -2.47 11.34 8.30
C GLY A 70 -1.52 12.46 8.69
N ILE A 71 -0.21 12.24 8.54
CA ILE A 71 0.82 13.26 8.82
C ILE A 71 0.66 14.47 7.90
N ILE A 72 0.52 14.24 6.59
CA ILE A 72 0.35 15.32 5.60
C ILE A 72 -0.96 16.07 5.86
N SER A 73 -2.05 15.34 6.14
CA SER A 73 -3.34 15.94 6.48
C SER A 73 -3.25 16.83 7.72
N SER A 74 -2.60 16.35 8.79
CA SER A 74 -2.37 17.14 10.00
C SER A 74 -1.58 18.42 9.72
N ALA A 75 -0.52 18.34 8.91
CA ALA A 75 0.28 19.51 8.55
C ALA A 75 -0.55 20.55 7.79
N PHE A 76 -1.38 20.09 6.85
CA PHE A 76 -2.27 20.97 6.09
C PHE A 76 -3.34 21.62 7.00
N MET A 77 -3.93 20.85 7.91
CA MET A 77 -4.91 21.36 8.88
C MET A 77 -4.32 22.44 9.79
N SER A 78 -3.10 22.23 10.29
CA SER A 78 -2.40 23.26 11.10
C SER A 78 -2.20 24.56 10.31
N MET A 79 -1.82 24.48 9.03
CA MET A 79 -1.65 25.66 8.17
C MET A 79 -2.97 26.40 7.93
N LEU A 80 -4.08 25.68 7.74
CA LEU A 80 -5.41 26.27 7.57
C LEU A 80 -5.90 26.97 8.85
N ILE A 81 -5.67 26.36 10.01
CA ILE A 81 -6.02 26.94 11.31
C ILE A 81 -5.20 28.22 11.55
N GLU A 82 -3.89 28.19 11.27
CA GLU A 82 -3.01 29.35 11.42
C GLU A 82 -3.42 30.51 10.51
N LYS A 83 -3.78 30.23 9.23
CA LYS A 83 -4.30 31.26 8.32
C LYS A 83 -5.58 31.91 8.84
N LYS A 84 -6.56 31.11 9.29
CA LYS A 84 -7.82 31.63 9.86
C LYS A 84 -7.60 32.49 11.09
N GLN A 85 -6.63 32.12 11.95
CA GLN A 85 -6.28 32.94 13.12
C GLN A 85 -5.66 34.28 12.72
N LYS A 86 -4.75 34.30 11.73
CA LYS A 86 -4.15 35.54 11.22
C LYS A 86 -5.21 36.48 10.61
N GLU A 87 -6.13 35.96 9.81
CA GLU A 87 -7.22 36.74 9.21
C GLU A 87 -8.15 37.34 10.27
N LYS A 88 -8.52 36.54 11.28
CA LYS A 88 -9.35 37.01 12.40
C LYS A 88 -8.67 38.12 13.19
N ASN A 89 -7.37 38.00 13.46
CA ASN A 89 -6.61 38.98 14.22
C ASN A 89 -6.44 40.31 13.45
N ASN A 90 -6.21 40.23 12.12
CA ASN A 90 -6.13 41.42 11.26
C ASN A 90 -7.47 42.14 11.08
N SER A 91 -8.59 41.44 11.20
CA SER A 91 -9.93 42.04 11.05
C SER A 91 -10.42 42.74 12.32
N SER A 92 -9.76 42.52 13.46
CA SER A 92 -10.09 43.11 14.76
C SER A 92 -9.21 44.30 15.16
N MET A 93 -8.23 44.66 14.32
CA MET A 93 -7.42 45.89 14.41
C MET A 93 -7.97 46.93 13.43
#